data_AF-A0A969WNG0-F1
#
_entry.id   AF-A0A969WNG0-F1
#
_cell.length_a   1.000
_cell.length_b   1.000
_cell.length_c   1.000
_cell.angle_alpha   90.00
_cell.angle_beta   90.00
_cell.angle_gamma   90.00
#
_symmetry.space_group_name_H-M   'P 1'
#
loop_
_entity.id
_entity.type
_entity.pdbx_description
1 polymer ?
#
loop_
_entity_poly.entity_id
_entity_poly.type
_entity_poly.pdbx_seq_one_letter_code
_entity_poly.pdbx_strand_id
1 'polypeptide(L)'
;SVNPSSGFPTLATEWDVYNQDDVSHLGSHNFAGGGSINYILQNKDVGNTTSYVVTGLDENITYHYVVRAYNICNETSGNSNEISVITIDPTTIYGHATVINNNEDALQNSDIWQRDKENQKMQISIYGGSANTIDKVSIEIPSDFTNISSGNISLSGEGKVSGTSFTFSNNTIEITGAGINNAKPIIISISGLKTPEISNISSTGIYEITVKTKFTNETELTAISNQPKVFVTIPIENVKEYNISTDELLKRDLIVAVEGVSTIESGRLATSSYDQFFIQEGEGATANGLAIHKSTAQFSPALEISKHYIVKGEIKLVRGGANNKTSVKANMTAISNPLNIIDMGEAVLPLPYITSIEQLHSMSDADFEKVDGVLMRIINVTKHSGTWPSNNNSFANIQIKDNEGTNNLRCYIFANTDIGGNPEPIWPANMLTLVYNYDENNNDIGDGATDRQITPVYYDNFYDKIVWCGSTGNKLWSDTRNWSPKILPQEIDQVVFDNITGPNEDYEVLIDIRTVPHVKGVEIKPSSDKKINLILPNTNTNSPALRLVANGSGLVIDNNGTFTNNSGASSGNTVQFHSSGGVYPDFKIKNGGRYVHKTLRSNAYFT
;
A
#
# COMPACT_ATOMS: atom_id res chain seq x y z
N SER A 1 -74.41 25.96 -41.49
CA SER A 1 -74.31 27.27 -42.17
C SER A 1 -74.10 27.02 -43.65
N VAL A 2 -74.88 27.62 -44.56
CA VAL A 2 -74.71 27.45 -46.02
C VAL A 2 -73.96 28.63 -46.60
N ASN A 3 -72.95 28.37 -47.44
CA ASN A 3 -72.08 29.39 -48.02
C ASN A 3 -72.84 30.36 -48.94
N PRO A 4 -72.51 31.67 -48.93
CA PRO A 4 -73.16 32.66 -49.80
C PRO A 4 -72.80 32.43 -51.27
N SER A 5 -73.79 32.62 -52.15
CA SER A 5 -73.72 32.26 -53.58
C SER A 5 -72.96 33.25 -54.48
N SER A 6 -72.43 34.36 -53.94
CA SER A 6 -71.50 35.23 -54.69
C SER A 6 -70.49 35.92 -53.76
N GLY A 7 -69.27 36.15 -54.26
CA GLY A 7 -68.19 36.85 -53.55
C GLY A 7 -66.95 36.00 -53.27
N PHE A 8 -67.09 34.69 -53.03
CA PHE A 8 -65.98 33.77 -52.78
C PHE A 8 -66.26 32.36 -53.35
N PRO A 9 -66.07 32.13 -54.67
CA PRO A 9 -66.45 30.87 -55.31
C PRO A 9 -65.48 29.69 -55.06
N THR A 10 -64.34 29.89 -54.38
CA THR A 10 -63.32 28.84 -54.12
C THR A 10 -63.36 28.29 -52.69
N LEU A 11 -64.25 28.81 -51.83
CA LEU A 11 -64.28 28.45 -50.41
C LEU A 11 -64.72 26.99 -50.13
N ALA A 12 -65.13 26.24 -51.15
CA ALA A 12 -65.45 24.80 -51.05
C ALA A 12 -64.29 23.88 -51.47
N THR A 13 -63.23 24.41 -52.08
CA THR A 13 -62.09 23.63 -52.57
C THR A 13 -60.78 23.93 -51.86
N GLU A 14 -60.73 25.00 -51.05
CA GLU A 14 -59.51 25.44 -50.38
C GLU A 14 -59.59 25.36 -48.84
N TRP A 15 -60.77 25.03 -48.29
CA TRP A 15 -60.99 24.93 -46.84
C TRP A 15 -61.95 23.79 -46.50
N ASP A 16 -61.51 22.87 -45.66
CA ASP A 16 -62.36 21.83 -45.09
C ASP A 16 -63.24 22.44 -43.97
N VAL A 17 -64.55 22.26 -44.08
CA VAL A 17 -65.51 22.72 -43.06
C VAL A 17 -65.85 21.55 -42.15
N TYR A 18 -65.35 21.59 -40.92
CA TYR A 18 -65.69 20.61 -39.88
C TYR A 18 -66.92 21.03 -39.09
N ASN A 19 -67.57 20.06 -38.45
CA ASN A 19 -68.66 20.33 -37.53
C ASN A 19 -68.16 21.16 -36.34
N GLN A 20 -69.03 21.99 -35.76
CA GLN A 20 -68.68 23.03 -34.80
C GLN A 20 -67.91 22.52 -33.55
N ASP A 21 -68.00 21.22 -33.27
CA ASP A 21 -67.33 20.56 -32.15
C ASP A 21 -66.50 19.33 -32.61
N ASP A 22 -65.58 19.49 -33.57
CA ASP A 22 -64.61 18.45 -33.95
C ASP A 22 -63.22 18.73 -33.36
N VAL A 23 -62.77 17.85 -32.45
CA VAL A 23 -61.47 17.93 -31.76
C VAL A 23 -60.46 16.91 -32.24
N SER A 24 -60.81 16.08 -33.23
CA SER A 24 -59.96 14.98 -33.70
C SER A 24 -58.71 15.43 -34.47
N HIS A 25 -58.56 16.74 -34.70
CA HIS A 25 -57.45 17.35 -35.45
C HIS A 25 -56.61 18.34 -34.61
N LEU A 26 -56.92 18.49 -33.32
CA LEU A 26 -56.07 19.19 -32.37
C LEU A 26 -54.95 18.22 -31.95
N GLY A 27 -53.85 18.19 -32.69
CA GLY A 27 -52.70 17.33 -32.37
C GLY A 27 -52.19 17.53 -30.93
N SER A 28 -51.45 16.55 -30.40
CA SER A 28 -50.83 16.61 -29.06
C SER A 28 -49.70 17.65 -28.99
N HIS A 29 -49.64 18.41 -27.89
CA HIS A 29 -48.46 19.22 -27.54
C HIS A 29 -48.10 19.03 -26.08
N ASN A 30 -46.80 18.81 -25.81
CA ASN A 30 -46.23 18.73 -24.47
C ASN A 30 -45.58 20.09 -24.14
N PHE A 31 -46.03 20.78 -23.10
CA PHE A 31 -45.43 22.05 -22.67
C PHE A 31 -44.21 21.79 -21.78
N ALA A 32 -43.00 22.12 -22.25
CA ALA A 32 -41.73 21.93 -21.56
C ALA A 32 -41.16 23.26 -21.01
N GLY A 33 -41.98 24.00 -20.26
CA GLY A 33 -41.66 25.39 -19.85
C GLY A 33 -42.02 25.72 -18.41
N GLY A 34 -41.47 24.97 -17.45
CA GLY A 34 -41.54 25.31 -16.03
C GLY A 34 -40.75 24.29 -15.22
N GLY A 35 -39.57 24.66 -14.72
CA GLY A 35 -38.85 23.81 -13.78
C GLY A 35 -39.71 23.57 -12.53
N SER A 36 -39.90 22.32 -12.13
CA SER A 36 -40.54 22.01 -10.86
C SER A 36 -39.70 22.58 -9.72
N ILE A 37 -40.27 23.51 -8.95
CA ILE A 37 -39.73 23.89 -7.65
C ILE A 37 -39.97 22.71 -6.71
N ASN A 38 -38.89 22.06 -6.25
CA ASN A 38 -38.97 21.01 -5.26
C ASN A 38 -39.10 21.63 -3.86
N TYR A 39 -40.27 21.46 -3.23
CA TYR A 39 -40.51 21.94 -1.88
C TYR A 39 -40.14 20.87 -0.87
N ILE A 40 -39.31 21.21 0.13
CA ILE A 40 -39.06 20.35 1.29
C ILE A 40 -40.28 20.31 2.21
N LEU A 41 -40.91 21.46 2.42
CA LEU A 41 -42.21 21.60 3.07
C LEU A 41 -43.11 22.47 2.20
N GLN A 42 -44.34 22.02 1.96
CA GLN A 42 -45.35 22.77 1.22
C GLN A 42 -46.65 22.79 2.02
N ASN A 43 -47.18 23.99 2.30
CA ASN A 43 -48.43 24.20 3.05
C ASN A 43 -48.52 23.41 4.38
N LYS A 44 -47.37 23.22 5.06
CA LYS A 44 -47.33 22.54 6.34
C LYS A 44 -47.96 23.43 7.41
N ASP A 45 -49.05 22.97 8.00
CA ASP A 45 -49.60 23.61 9.21
C ASP A 45 -48.67 23.32 10.40
N VAL A 46 -48.21 24.39 11.03
CA VAL A 46 -47.30 24.38 12.18
C VAL A 46 -47.99 24.81 13.48
N GLY A 47 -49.31 25.03 13.43
CA GLY A 47 -50.13 25.45 14.56
C GLY A 47 -50.03 26.94 14.88
N ASN A 48 -50.64 27.36 15.99
CA ASN A 48 -50.63 28.74 16.48
C ASN A 48 -49.30 29.07 17.20
N THR A 49 -48.22 29.12 16.43
CA THR A 49 -46.86 29.45 16.89
C THR A 49 -46.27 30.54 16.01
N THR A 50 -45.35 31.34 16.57
CA THR A 50 -44.55 32.32 15.82
C THR A 50 -43.18 31.79 15.42
N SER A 51 -42.84 30.56 15.81
CA SER A 51 -41.58 29.87 15.45
C SER A 51 -41.78 28.38 15.19
N TYR A 52 -41.08 27.83 14.21
CA TYR A 52 -41.13 26.41 13.85
C TYR A 52 -39.73 25.92 13.44
N VAL A 53 -39.33 24.72 13.90
CA VAL A 53 -38.04 24.12 13.58
C VAL A 53 -38.20 23.20 12.36
N VAL A 54 -37.38 23.43 11.33
CA VAL A 54 -37.31 22.58 10.13
C VAL A 54 -36.03 21.73 10.21
N THR A 55 -36.15 20.41 10.09
CA THR A 55 -35.05 19.44 10.18
C THR A 55 -34.85 18.69 8.86
N GLY A 56 -33.70 18.04 8.67
CA GLY A 56 -33.41 17.22 7.47
C GLY A 56 -33.04 18.03 6.23
N LEU A 57 -32.41 19.19 6.44
CA LEU A 57 -31.86 20.03 5.38
C LEU A 57 -30.38 19.66 5.16
N ASP A 58 -29.95 19.66 3.91
CA ASP A 58 -28.55 19.47 3.54
C ASP A 58 -27.72 20.70 3.92
N GLU A 59 -26.46 20.51 4.30
CA GLU A 59 -25.55 21.58 4.72
C GLU A 59 -24.99 22.39 3.55
N ASN A 60 -24.62 23.66 3.80
CA ASN A 60 -24.10 24.60 2.81
C ASN A 60 -25.04 24.83 1.60
N ILE A 61 -26.34 24.59 1.79
CA ILE A 61 -27.37 24.82 0.80
C ILE A 61 -28.19 26.05 1.20
N THR A 62 -28.44 26.92 0.21
CA THR A 62 -29.33 28.06 0.37
C THR A 62 -30.78 27.59 0.25
N TYR A 63 -31.55 27.76 1.32
CA TYR A 63 -32.98 27.53 1.36
C TYR A 63 -33.75 28.84 1.36
N HIS A 64 -34.96 28.78 0.84
CA HIS A 64 -35.89 29.90 0.79
C HIS A 64 -37.16 29.50 1.53
N TYR A 65 -37.70 30.39 2.36
CA TYR A 65 -38.99 30.16 3.00
C TYR A 65 -39.88 31.39 2.97
N VAL A 66 -41.18 31.11 2.91
CA VAL A 66 -42.29 32.05 3.10
C VAL A 66 -43.23 31.45 4.12
N VAL A 67 -43.94 32.29 4.86
CA VAL A 67 -44.99 31.86 5.80
C VAL A 67 -46.34 32.43 5.38
N ARG A 68 -47.42 31.75 5.77
CA ARG A 68 -48.80 32.20 5.61
C ARG A 68 -49.52 32.03 6.95
N ALA A 69 -50.43 32.93 7.26
CA ALA A 69 -51.35 32.80 8.38
C ALA A 69 -52.72 32.32 7.90
N TYR A 70 -53.50 31.65 8.75
CA TYR A 70 -54.90 31.36 8.47
C TYR A 70 -55.80 31.75 9.64
N ASN A 71 -57.06 32.05 9.34
CA ASN A 71 -58.07 32.42 10.35
C ASN A 71 -58.96 31.22 10.74
N ILE A 72 -59.90 31.45 11.66
CA ILE A 72 -60.82 30.41 12.17
C ILE A 72 -61.74 29.81 11.08
N CYS A 73 -61.86 30.48 9.92
CA CYS A 73 -62.62 30.01 8.76
C CYS A 73 -61.74 29.26 7.73
N ASN A 74 -60.48 28.95 8.07
CA ASN A 74 -59.47 28.34 7.20
C ASN A 74 -59.10 29.15 5.94
N GLU A 75 -59.33 30.47 5.96
CA GLU A 75 -58.85 31.35 4.90
C GLU A 75 -57.35 31.61 5.12
N THR A 76 -56.53 31.32 4.11
CA THR A 76 -55.08 31.49 4.16
C THR A 76 -54.66 32.85 3.56
N SER A 77 -53.76 33.56 4.23
CA SER A 77 -53.18 34.81 3.72
C SER A 77 -52.32 34.59 2.46
N GLY A 78 -51.94 35.69 1.79
CA GLY A 78 -50.82 35.66 0.85
C GLY A 78 -49.50 35.23 1.53
N ASN A 79 -48.49 34.90 0.71
CA ASN A 79 -47.13 34.68 1.19
C ASN A 79 -46.60 35.94 1.91
N SER A 80 -45.83 35.73 2.98
CA SER A 80 -44.90 36.75 3.47
C SER A 80 -43.88 37.13 2.38
N ASN A 81 -43.02 38.10 2.68
CA ASN A 81 -41.76 38.22 1.96
C ASN A 81 -40.97 36.90 2.06
N GLU A 82 -40.27 36.56 0.98
CA GLU A 82 -39.35 35.42 0.97
C GLU A 82 -38.08 35.78 1.74
N ILE A 83 -37.60 34.83 2.55
CA ILE A 83 -36.34 34.91 3.26
C ILE A 83 -35.42 33.81 2.73
N SER A 84 -34.18 34.17 2.45
CA SER A 84 -33.12 33.25 2.07
C SER A 84 -32.22 32.98 3.29
N VAL A 85 -31.93 31.71 3.56
CA VAL A 85 -31.07 31.25 4.64
C VAL A 85 -30.11 30.19 4.09
N ILE A 86 -28.83 30.27 4.45
CA ILE A 86 -27.88 29.20 4.16
C ILE A 86 -27.75 28.30 5.38
N THR A 87 -27.90 26.98 5.20
CA THR A 87 -27.56 26.02 6.26
C THR A 87 -26.04 26.05 6.44
N ILE A 88 -25.60 26.27 7.67
CA ILE A 88 -24.19 26.10 8.01
C ILE A 88 -23.92 24.64 8.29
N ASP A 89 -22.74 24.17 7.89
CA ASP A 89 -22.23 22.89 8.37
C ASP A 89 -22.10 22.97 9.91
N PRO A 90 -22.85 22.16 10.68
CA PRO A 90 -22.78 22.16 12.14
C PRO A 90 -21.39 21.80 12.66
N THR A 91 -20.53 21.15 11.86
CA THR A 91 -19.12 20.88 12.17
C THR A 91 -18.33 22.18 12.38
N THR A 92 -18.71 23.28 11.73
CA THR A 92 -18.02 24.58 11.88
C THR A 92 -18.48 25.37 13.10
N ILE A 93 -19.63 25.02 13.70
CA ILE A 93 -20.16 25.76 14.85
C ILE A 93 -19.22 25.63 16.03
N TYR A 94 -18.79 24.40 16.35
CA TYR A 94 -17.92 24.09 17.50
C TYR A 94 -16.42 24.11 17.17
N GLY A 95 -16.07 24.52 15.95
CA GLY A 95 -14.69 24.56 15.47
C GLY A 95 -14.25 23.26 14.82
N HIS A 96 -13.07 23.31 14.21
CA HIS A 96 -12.47 22.20 13.48
C HIS A 96 -11.04 21.98 13.98
N ALA A 97 -10.59 20.72 13.96
CA ALA A 97 -9.24 20.35 14.35
C ALA A 97 -8.55 19.51 13.28
N THR A 98 -7.25 19.72 13.11
CA THR A 98 -6.37 18.85 12.32
C THR A 98 -5.28 18.27 13.20
N VAL A 99 -4.77 17.10 12.81
CA VAL A 99 -3.59 16.50 13.41
C VAL A 99 -2.59 16.16 12.30
N ILE A 100 -1.31 16.47 12.54
CA ILE A 100 -0.23 16.10 11.64
C ILE A 100 0.97 15.56 12.41
N ASN A 101 1.71 14.68 11.75
CA ASN A 101 3.03 14.25 12.12
C ASN A 101 3.99 15.41 11.90
N ASN A 102 4.68 15.82 12.97
CA ASN A 102 5.59 16.95 12.96
C ASN A 102 7.05 16.53 13.16
N ASN A 103 7.36 15.27 12.85
CA ASN A 103 8.73 14.80 12.78
C ASN A 103 9.46 15.47 11.60
N GLU A 104 10.78 15.58 11.70
CA GLU A 104 11.63 16.12 10.62
C GLU A 104 12.11 14.95 9.73
N ASP A 105 11.14 14.23 9.17
CA ASP A 105 11.35 13.05 8.33
C ASP A 105 10.34 13.01 7.16
N ALA A 106 10.32 11.90 6.42
CA ALA A 106 9.44 11.73 5.26
C ALA A 106 7.93 11.74 5.61
N LEU A 107 7.56 11.59 6.89
CA LEU A 107 6.17 11.62 7.34
C LEU A 107 5.69 13.02 7.71
N GLN A 108 6.55 14.04 7.67
CA GLN A 108 6.19 15.41 8.05
C GLN A 108 4.93 15.89 7.30
N ASN A 109 4.00 16.51 8.02
CA ASN A 109 2.71 17.01 7.53
C ASN A 109 1.70 15.95 7.09
N SER A 110 2.01 14.66 7.23
CA SER A 110 1.01 13.58 7.06
C SER A 110 0.20 13.36 8.34
N ASP A 111 -0.88 12.59 8.27
CA ASP A 111 -1.60 12.07 9.44
C ASP A 111 -1.17 10.63 9.79
N ILE A 112 0.05 10.23 9.40
CA ILE A 112 0.57 8.88 9.51
C ILE A 112 1.74 8.81 10.50
N TRP A 113 1.75 7.78 11.35
CA TRP A 113 2.85 7.44 12.25
C TRP A 113 3.24 5.98 12.08
N GLN A 114 4.54 5.69 12.16
CA GLN A 114 5.00 4.31 12.27
C GLN A 114 4.67 3.75 13.65
N ARG A 115 4.33 2.46 13.70
CA ARG A 115 4.13 1.70 14.95
C ARG A 115 5.45 1.53 15.71
N ASP A 116 5.34 1.40 17.04
CA ASP A 116 6.45 1.15 17.96
C ASP A 116 7.69 2.04 17.72
N LYS A 117 7.46 3.34 17.56
CA LYS A 117 8.51 4.35 17.40
C LYS A 117 8.54 5.30 18.58
N GLU A 118 9.74 5.52 19.09
CA GLU A 118 10.03 6.53 20.10
C GLU A 118 10.31 7.90 19.47
N ASN A 119 10.38 8.92 20.32
CA ASN A 119 10.77 10.28 19.97
C ASN A 119 9.93 10.93 18.86
N GLN A 120 8.67 10.52 18.74
CA GLN A 120 7.76 11.02 17.73
C GLN A 120 7.23 12.41 18.09
N LYS A 121 6.80 13.16 17.08
CA LYS A 121 6.22 14.50 17.23
C LYS A 121 4.81 14.55 16.61
N MET A 122 3.90 15.23 17.29
CA MET A 122 2.52 15.46 16.85
C MET A 122 2.18 16.94 16.96
N GLN A 123 1.49 17.47 15.96
CA GLN A 123 0.94 18.81 16.01
C GLN A 123 -0.57 18.76 15.79
N ILE A 124 -1.32 19.36 16.71
CA ILE A 124 -2.78 19.50 16.64
C ILE A 124 -3.08 20.98 16.45
N SER A 125 -3.85 21.32 15.44
CA SER A 125 -4.28 22.71 15.17
C SER A 125 -5.78 22.81 15.35
N ILE A 126 -6.25 23.78 16.12
CA ILE A 126 -7.68 23.97 16.43
C ILE A 126 -8.11 25.36 15.98
N TYR A 127 -9.18 25.39 15.19
CA TYR A 127 -9.78 26.58 14.60
C TYR A 127 -11.19 26.77 15.15
N GLY A 128 -11.58 28.01 15.38
CA GLY A 128 -12.95 28.34 15.80
C GLY A 128 -13.92 28.46 14.62
N GLY A 129 -15.21 28.49 14.93
CA GLY A 129 -16.25 28.79 13.96
C GLY A 129 -16.26 30.24 13.49
N SER A 130 -17.06 30.54 12.47
CA SER A 130 -17.14 31.85 11.82
C SER A 130 -17.77 32.97 12.67
N ALA A 131 -18.42 32.64 13.80
CA ALA A 131 -19.17 33.62 14.61
C ALA A 131 -18.80 33.69 16.11
N ASN A 132 -17.99 32.76 16.65
CA ASN A 132 -17.75 32.66 18.08
C ASN A 132 -16.25 32.46 18.42
N THR A 133 -15.81 32.98 19.56
CA THR A 133 -14.45 32.78 20.10
C THR A 133 -14.45 31.64 21.12
N ILE A 134 -13.62 30.63 20.87
CA ILE A 134 -13.43 29.50 21.80
C ILE A 134 -12.47 29.94 22.91
N ASP A 135 -12.91 29.84 24.16
CA ASP A 135 -12.14 30.24 25.37
C ASP A 135 -11.48 29.04 26.07
N LYS A 136 -12.08 27.85 25.95
CA LYS A 136 -11.61 26.59 26.55
C LYS A 136 -11.61 25.46 25.52
N VAL A 137 -10.57 24.64 25.58
CA VAL A 137 -10.43 23.42 24.78
C VAL A 137 -10.04 22.26 25.69
N SER A 138 -10.59 21.07 25.44
CA SER A 138 -10.13 19.80 26.01
C SER A 138 -9.71 18.88 24.86
N ILE A 139 -8.51 18.32 24.94
CA ILE A 139 -7.93 17.43 23.94
C ILE A 139 -7.49 16.16 24.65
N GLU A 140 -8.15 15.04 24.38
CA GLU A 140 -7.79 13.74 24.93
C GLU A 140 -7.00 12.94 23.88
N ILE A 141 -5.77 12.62 24.23
CA ILE A 141 -4.87 11.80 23.41
C ILE A 141 -5.10 10.32 23.77
N PRO A 142 -5.23 9.42 22.78
CA PRO A 142 -5.40 8.00 23.05
C PRO A 142 -4.31 7.45 23.97
N SER A 143 -4.69 6.60 24.93
CA SER A 143 -3.80 6.04 25.95
C SER A 143 -2.66 5.20 25.42
N ASP A 144 -2.82 4.68 24.21
CA ASP A 144 -1.83 3.87 23.50
C ASP A 144 -0.59 4.69 23.09
N PHE A 145 -0.73 6.01 22.99
CA PHE A 145 0.40 6.92 22.88
C PHE A 145 0.96 7.19 24.28
N THR A 146 2.22 6.81 24.46
CA THR A 146 2.89 6.90 25.76
C THR A 146 4.03 7.91 25.73
N ASN A 147 4.72 8.09 26.86
CA ASN A 147 5.81 9.07 27.02
C ASN A 147 5.39 10.54 26.77
N ILE A 148 4.17 10.88 27.17
CA ILE A 148 3.66 12.25 27.12
C ILE A 148 3.67 12.83 28.54
N SER A 149 4.34 13.97 28.71
CA SER A 149 4.33 14.76 29.94
C SER A 149 4.08 16.23 29.65
N SER A 150 3.84 17.05 30.68
CA SER A 150 3.68 18.50 30.49
C SER A 150 4.89 19.17 29.85
N GLY A 151 6.12 18.66 30.08
CA GLY A 151 7.34 19.16 29.46
C GLY A 151 7.45 18.86 27.96
N ASN A 152 6.63 17.93 27.45
CA ASN A 152 6.60 17.57 26.04
C ASN A 152 5.67 18.47 25.20
N ILE A 153 4.81 19.25 25.87
CA ILE A 153 3.72 20.00 25.25
C ILE A 153 4.07 21.48 25.19
N SER A 154 3.86 22.08 24.03
CA SER A 154 3.99 23.53 23.83
C SER A 154 2.80 24.08 23.04
N LEU A 155 2.41 25.31 23.37
CA LEU A 155 1.35 26.04 22.68
C LEU A 155 1.94 27.15 21.81
N SER A 156 1.42 27.30 20.60
CA SER A 156 1.71 28.39 19.67
C SER A 156 0.45 28.78 18.85
N GLY A 157 0.61 29.54 17.77
CA GLY A 157 -0.50 30.08 16.96
C GLY A 157 -1.08 31.39 17.49
N GLU A 158 -1.83 32.10 16.66
CA GLU A 158 -2.42 33.40 16.99
C GLU A 158 -3.57 33.34 18.00
N GLY A 159 -4.18 32.15 18.17
CA GLY A 159 -5.18 31.89 19.20
C GLY A 159 -4.59 31.83 20.62
N LYS A 160 -3.25 31.72 20.76
CA LYS A 160 -2.55 31.83 22.04
C LYS A 160 -2.36 33.31 22.38
N VAL A 161 -3.21 33.82 23.26
CA VAL A 161 -3.22 35.22 23.71
C VAL A 161 -2.61 35.37 25.11
N SER A 162 -2.46 36.60 25.58
CA SER A 162 -2.03 36.85 26.95
C SER A 162 -3.03 36.22 27.94
N GLY A 163 -2.53 35.36 28.83
CA GLY A 163 -3.36 34.61 29.79
C GLY A 163 -3.71 33.19 29.35
N THR A 164 -3.39 32.78 28.11
CA THR A 164 -3.56 31.39 27.69
C THR A 164 -2.64 30.46 28.50
N SER A 165 -3.21 29.41 29.08
CA SER A 165 -2.49 28.39 29.86
C SER A 165 -3.04 26.99 29.55
N PHE A 166 -2.27 25.96 29.86
CA PHE A 166 -2.74 24.58 29.79
C PHE A 166 -2.37 23.76 31.03
N THR A 167 -3.15 22.71 31.25
CA THR A 167 -2.83 21.62 32.17
C THR A 167 -2.82 20.30 31.40
N PHE A 168 -2.01 19.35 31.86
CA PHE A 168 -1.98 17.99 31.32
C PHE A 168 -2.17 16.97 32.44
N SER A 169 -3.19 16.14 32.32
CA SER A 169 -3.49 15.06 33.27
C SER A 169 -4.33 13.98 32.59
N ASN A 170 -4.09 12.71 32.89
CA ASN A 170 -4.83 11.57 32.34
C ASN A 170 -4.92 11.60 30.80
N ASN A 171 -3.81 11.91 30.12
CA ASN A 171 -3.73 12.10 28.67
C ASN A 171 -4.63 13.19 28.08
N THR A 172 -5.19 14.05 28.92
CA THR A 172 -5.99 15.19 28.51
C THR A 172 -5.23 16.49 28.68
N ILE A 173 -5.15 17.28 27.60
CA ILE A 173 -4.68 18.65 27.57
C ILE A 173 -5.91 19.56 27.70
N GLU A 174 -6.01 20.28 28.80
CA GLU A 174 -7.01 21.35 28.95
C GLU A 174 -6.35 22.70 28.73
N ILE A 175 -6.85 23.47 27.77
CA ILE A 175 -6.40 24.83 27.49
C ILE A 175 -7.46 25.81 27.93
N THR A 176 -7.07 26.87 28.64
CA THR A 176 -7.97 27.95 29.10
C THR A 176 -7.42 29.31 28.73
N GLY A 177 -8.31 30.30 28.61
CA GLY A 177 -7.93 31.67 28.26
C GLY A 177 -7.40 31.82 26.84
N ALA A 178 -7.87 30.96 25.92
CA ALA A 178 -7.53 31.03 24.51
C ALA A 178 -8.43 32.05 23.79
N GLY A 179 -7.95 32.59 22.67
CA GLY A 179 -8.68 33.54 21.82
C GLY A 179 -8.91 32.98 20.42
N ILE A 180 -9.38 31.74 20.32
CA ILE A 180 -9.40 30.98 19.07
C ILE A 180 -10.62 31.37 18.23
N ASN A 181 -10.41 31.64 16.95
CA ASN A 181 -11.46 31.85 15.95
C ASN A 181 -11.04 31.22 14.60
N ASN A 182 -11.83 31.44 13.55
CA ASN A 182 -11.57 30.87 12.22
C ASN A 182 -10.25 31.34 11.57
N ALA A 183 -9.72 32.51 11.94
CA ALA A 183 -8.47 33.07 11.43
C ALA A 183 -7.29 32.89 12.40
N LYS A 184 -7.55 32.67 13.68
CA LYS A 184 -6.55 32.61 14.75
C LYS A 184 -6.56 31.24 15.43
N PRO A 185 -5.90 30.23 14.84
CA PRO A 185 -5.85 28.91 15.46
C PRO A 185 -4.95 28.91 16.68
N ILE A 186 -5.23 27.99 17.60
CA ILE A 186 -4.23 27.53 18.56
C ILE A 186 -3.55 26.28 18.00
N ILE A 187 -2.24 26.21 18.18
CA ILE A 187 -1.41 25.09 17.75
C ILE A 187 -0.81 24.44 18.98
N ILE A 188 -0.98 23.13 19.10
CA ILE A 188 -0.46 22.30 20.17
C ILE A 188 0.61 21.41 19.57
N SER A 189 1.84 21.51 20.05
CA SER A 189 2.94 20.64 19.63
C SER A 189 3.32 19.71 20.79
N ILE A 190 3.27 18.41 20.53
CA ILE A 190 3.63 17.32 21.44
C ILE A 190 4.90 16.66 20.88
N SER A 191 5.93 16.51 21.71
CA SER A 191 7.22 15.93 21.30
C SER A 191 7.62 14.76 22.19
N GLY A 192 8.44 13.83 21.69
CA GLY A 192 8.96 12.74 22.52
C GLY A 192 7.98 11.59 22.76
N LEU A 193 6.80 11.61 22.14
CA LEU A 193 5.79 10.55 22.33
C LEU A 193 6.30 9.21 21.76
N LYS A 194 5.85 8.10 22.36
CA LYS A 194 6.02 6.75 21.82
C LYS A 194 4.70 6.29 21.20
N THR A 195 4.73 5.85 19.94
CA THR A 195 3.57 5.30 19.24
C THR A 195 3.22 3.90 19.77
N PRO A 196 1.98 3.41 19.55
CA PRO A 196 1.54 2.12 20.05
C PRO A 196 2.47 0.97 19.66
N GLU A 197 2.77 0.07 20.60
CA GLU A 197 3.55 -1.15 20.36
C GLU A 197 2.73 -2.15 19.53
N ILE A 198 3.40 -3.03 18.77
CA ILE A 198 2.72 -4.05 17.95
C ILE A 198 1.75 -4.91 18.77
N SER A 199 2.08 -5.24 20.02
CA SER A 199 1.22 -6.04 20.90
C SER A 199 -0.04 -5.31 21.38
N ASN A 200 -0.06 -3.98 21.30
CA ASN A 200 -1.14 -3.13 21.82
C ASN A 200 -1.80 -2.27 20.72
N ILE A 201 -1.32 -2.35 19.48
CA ILE A 201 -1.88 -1.56 18.38
C ILE A 201 -3.30 -2.06 18.06
N SER A 202 -4.22 -1.13 17.82
CA SER A 202 -5.55 -1.50 17.34
C SER A 202 -5.44 -2.22 16.00
N SER A 203 -6.35 -3.16 15.74
CA SER A 203 -6.30 -3.97 14.51
C SER A 203 -6.52 -3.17 13.22
N THR A 204 -6.88 -1.89 13.35
CA THR A 204 -7.05 -0.91 12.26
C THR A 204 -5.96 0.17 12.24
N GLY A 205 -5.25 0.37 13.36
CA GLY A 205 -4.27 1.44 13.53
C GLY A 205 -4.87 2.85 13.54
N ILE A 206 -6.20 2.96 13.61
CA ILE A 206 -6.91 4.24 13.61
C ILE A 206 -7.12 4.68 15.05
N TYR A 207 -6.63 5.87 15.37
CA TYR A 207 -6.77 6.47 16.68
C TYR A 207 -7.41 7.85 16.54
N GLU A 208 -8.51 8.06 17.26
CA GLU A 208 -9.22 9.32 17.25
C GLU A 208 -8.77 10.20 18.43
N ILE A 209 -8.37 11.44 18.15
CA ILE A 209 -8.09 12.42 19.19
C ILE A 209 -9.39 13.13 19.52
N THR A 210 -9.85 13.00 20.76
CA THR A 210 -11.12 13.61 21.17
C THR A 210 -10.90 15.08 21.55
N VAL A 211 -11.50 15.97 20.78
CA VAL A 211 -11.48 17.42 20.94
C VAL A 211 -12.86 17.91 21.33
N LYS A 212 -12.90 18.67 22.43
CA LYS A 212 -14.08 19.41 22.89
C LYS A 212 -13.73 20.89 23.02
N THR A 213 -14.66 21.75 22.65
CA THR A 213 -14.50 23.20 22.69
C THR A 213 -15.63 23.80 23.51
N LYS A 214 -15.39 24.97 24.08
CA LYS A 214 -16.40 25.77 24.76
C LYS A 214 -16.26 27.21 24.27
N PHE A 215 -17.38 27.83 23.94
CA PHE A 215 -17.39 29.25 23.61
C PHE A 215 -17.42 30.11 24.87
N THR A 216 -16.99 31.37 24.73
CA THR A 216 -16.99 32.35 25.84
C THR A 216 -18.38 32.50 26.50
N ASN A 217 -19.46 32.31 25.74
CA ASN A 217 -20.85 32.47 26.19
C ASN A 217 -21.51 31.15 26.64
N GLU A 218 -20.76 30.05 26.66
CA GLU A 218 -21.27 28.72 27.01
C GLU A 218 -20.70 28.24 28.35
N THR A 219 -21.42 27.32 28.99
CA THR A 219 -21.05 26.77 30.29
C THR A 219 -20.32 25.43 30.19
N GLU A 220 -20.57 24.64 29.14
CA GLU A 220 -20.11 23.25 29.01
C GLU A 220 -19.26 23.01 27.77
N LEU A 221 -18.27 22.12 27.87
CA LEU A 221 -17.47 21.65 26.74
C LEU A 221 -18.30 20.73 25.83
N THR A 222 -18.32 21.03 24.53
CA THR A 222 -19.02 20.23 23.52
C THR A 222 -18.02 19.62 22.54
N ALA A 223 -18.22 18.35 22.17
CA ALA A 223 -17.37 17.69 21.19
C ALA A 223 -17.53 18.33 19.80
N ILE A 224 -16.42 18.52 19.08
CA ILE A 224 -16.49 18.89 17.67
C ILE A 224 -17.02 17.71 16.84
N SER A 225 -17.70 17.99 15.74
CA SER A 225 -18.38 16.95 14.95
C SER A 225 -17.42 15.99 14.25
N ASN A 226 -16.26 16.49 13.79
CA ASN A 226 -15.24 15.70 13.10
C ASN A 226 -13.97 15.67 13.94
N GLN A 227 -13.71 14.54 14.58
CA GLN A 227 -12.52 14.36 15.39
C GLN A 227 -11.30 14.02 14.52
N PRO A 228 -10.14 14.64 14.77
CA PRO A 228 -8.94 14.34 14.00
C PRO A 228 -8.47 12.90 14.26
N LYS A 229 -8.12 12.21 13.17
CA LYS A 229 -7.68 10.81 13.20
C LYS A 229 -6.19 10.71 12.94
N VAL A 230 -5.54 9.82 13.67
CA VAL A 230 -4.17 9.41 13.53
C VAL A 230 -4.14 8.01 12.94
N PHE A 231 -3.36 7.81 11.88
CA PHE A 231 -3.16 6.50 11.25
C PHE A 231 -1.79 5.96 11.64
N VAL A 232 -1.77 5.04 12.60
CA VAL A 232 -0.56 4.28 12.93
C VAL A 232 -0.48 3.09 11.97
N THR A 233 0.69 2.86 11.37
CA THR A 233 0.89 1.71 10.48
C THR A 233 0.56 0.40 11.19
N ILE A 234 -0.24 -0.48 10.61
CA ILE A 234 -0.52 -1.82 11.16
C ILE A 234 0.32 -2.90 10.47
N PRO A 235 0.52 -4.06 11.14
CA PRO A 235 1.03 -5.26 10.47
C PRO A 235 0.20 -5.63 9.23
N ILE A 236 0.85 -6.09 8.17
CA ILE A 236 0.16 -6.45 6.91
C ILE A 236 -0.86 -7.58 7.14
N GLU A 237 -0.58 -8.51 8.05
CA GLU A 237 -1.51 -9.59 8.43
C GLU A 237 -2.87 -9.07 8.91
N ASN A 238 -2.92 -7.90 9.55
CA ASN A 238 -4.16 -7.30 10.02
C ASN A 238 -5.05 -6.82 8.86
N VAL A 239 -4.48 -6.55 7.67
CA VAL A 239 -5.24 -6.17 6.48
C VAL A 239 -5.97 -7.37 5.88
N LYS A 240 -5.41 -8.58 6.02
CA LYS A 240 -5.90 -9.81 5.41
C LYS A 240 -6.90 -10.59 6.26
N GLU A 241 -7.32 -10.03 7.39
CA GLU A 241 -8.23 -10.71 8.32
C GLU A 241 -9.61 -10.93 7.67
N TYR A 242 -10.06 -12.19 7.62
CA TYR A 242 -11.29 -12.58 6.95
C TYR A 242 -12.10 -13.61 7.74
N ASN A 243 -13.40 -13.68 7.47
CA ASN A 243 -14.30 -14.67 8.04
C ASN A 243 -14.15 -16.01 7.31
N ILE A 244 -13.51 -16.99 7.95
CA ILE A 244 -13.24 -18.32 7.37
C ILE A 244 -14.53 -19.06 6.95
N SER A 245 -15.68 -18.76 7.54
CA SER A 245 -16.95 -19.43 7.19
C SER A 245 -17.64 -18.83 5.97
N THR A 246 -17.42 -17.54 5.70
CA THR A 246 -18.05 -16.82 4.57
C THR A 246 -17.06 -16.38 3.49
N ASP A 247 -15.76 -16.58 3.74
CA ASP A 247 -14.64 -16.08 2.96
C ASP A 247 -14.63 -14.55 2.78
N GLU A 248 -15.29 -13.81 3.68
CA GLU A 248 -15.43 -12.35 3.56
C GLU A 248 -14.35 -11.59 4.31
N LEU A 249 -13.72 -10.63 3.63
CA LEU A 249 -12.72 -9.74 4.22
C LEU A 249 -13.36 -8.83 5.29
N LEU A 250 -12.87 -8.87 6.53
CA LEU A 250 -13.52 -8.22 7.68
C LEU A 250 -13.39 -6.70 7.67
N LYS A 251 -12.26 -6.17 7.18
CA LYS A 251 -11.93 -4.73 7.21
C LYS A 251 -12.04 -4.08 5.84
N ARG A 252 -12.80 -4.69 4.92
CA ARG A 252 -13.05 -4.13 3.59
C ARG A 252 -13.59 -2.70 3.72
N ASP A 253 -13.19 -1.85 2.79
CA ASP A 253 -13.60 -0.46 2.66
C ASP A 253 -13.06 0.47 3.77
N LEU A 254 -12.24 -0.05 4.69
CA LEU A 254 -11.57 0.76 5.72
C LEU A 254 -10.28 1.39 5.17
N ILE A 255 -10.04 2.65 5.52
CA ILE A 255 -8.76 3.32 5.24
C ILE A 255 -7.77 3.00 6.37
N VAL A 256 -6.64 2.40 6.04
CA VAL A 256 -5.56 2.07 6.99
C VAL A 256 -4.20 2.52 6.45
N ALA A 257 -3.19 2.54 7.31
CA ALA A 257 -1.79 2.68 6.91
C ALA A 257 -1.04 1.36 7.15
N VAL A 258 -0.18 0.98 6.22
CA VAL A 258 0.72 -0.18 6.32
C VAL A 258 2.13 0.24 5.92
N GLU A 259 3.12 -0.57 6.25
CA GLU A 259 4.49 -0.35 5.79
C GLU A 259 5.15 -1.68 5.42
N GLY A 260 6.06 -1.66 4.44
CA GLY A 260 6.79 -2.84 3.99
C GLY A 260 7.80 -2.53 2.90
N VAL A 261 8.69 -3.48 2.65
CA VAL A 261 9.71 -3.36 1.59
C VAL A 261 9.12 -3.79 0.26
N SER A 262 9.29 -2.98 -0.79
CA SER A 262 8.82 -3.32 -2.13
C SER A 262 9.54 -4.57 -2.67
N THR A 263 8.75 -5.60 -2.99
CA THR A 263 9.24 -6.85 -3.58
C THR A 263 9.15 -6.86 -5.10
N ILE A 264 8.23 -6.05 -5.65
CA ILE A 264 8.05 -5.83 -7.09
C ILE A 264 7.90 -4.32 -7.30
N GLU A 265 8.51 -3.80 -8.37
CA GLU A 265 8.37 -2.40 -8.77
C GLU A 265 7.04 -2.14 -9.52
N SER A 266 6.53 -0.91 -9.46
CA SER A 266 5.33 -0.53 -10.22
C SER A 266 5.57 -0.59 -11.73
N GLY A 267 4.51 -0.73 -12.52
CA GLY A 267 4.57 -0.73 -13.98
C GLY A 267 4.90 -2.09 -14.59
N ARG A 268 5.25 -3.09 -13.78
CA ARG A 268 5.48 -4.48 -14.23
C ARG A 268 4.20 -5.29 -14.32
N LEU A 269 3.36 -5.19 -13.30
CA LEU A 269 2.04 -5.82 -13.25
C LEU A 269 0.97 -4.77 -13.56
N ALA A 270 1.05 -4.23 -14.77
CA ALA A 270 0.25 -3.09 -15.21
C ALA A 270 -0.46 -3.33 -16.55
N THR A 271 -1.62 -2.71 -16.69
CA THR A 271 -2.42 -2.66 -17.92
C THR A 271 -2.83 -1.21 -18.21
N SER A 272 -3.64 -0.98 -19.25
CA SER A 272 -4.27 0.33 -19.45
C SER A 272 -5.27 0.71 -18.35
N SER A 273 -5.73 -0.25 -17.55
CA SER A 273 -6.81 -0.07 -16.58
C SER A 273 -6.33 -0.05 -15.14
N TYR A 274 -5.12 -0.51 -14.85
CA TYR A 274 -4.56 -0.48 -13.51
C TYR A 274 -3.04 -0.63 -13.51
N ASP A 275 -2.43 -0.30 -12.37
CA ASP A 275 -1.04 -0.57 -12.06
C ASP A 275 -0.94 -1.12 -10.63
N GLN A 276 0.07 -1.95 -10.38
CA GLN A 276 0.28 -2.62 -9.10
C GLN A 276 1.77 -2.74 -8.77
N PHE A 277 2.05 -2.70 -7.48
CA PHE A 277 3.33 -3.12 -6.91
C PHE A 277 3.07 -3.88 -5.61
N PHE A 278 4.09 -4.56 -5.10
CA PHE A 278 3.96 -5.40 -3.91
C PHE A 278 4.92 -4.93 -2.84
N ILE A 279 4.43 -4.90 -1.60
CA ILE A 279 5.25 -4.70 -0.41
C ILE A 279 5.20 -5.94 0.47
N GLN A 280 6.26 -6.17 1.23
CA GLN A 280 6.34 -7.25 2.20
C GLN A 280 6.86 -6.76 3.54
N GLU A 281 6.21 -7.23 4.60
CA GLU A 281 6.68 -7.16 5.97
C GLU A 281 7.20 -8.53 6.38
N GLY A 282 8.31 -8.57 7.14
CA GLY A 282 8.90 -9.81 7.61
C GLY A 282 9.64 -10.59 6.51
N GLU A 283 10.15 -11.77 6.90
CA GLU A 283 11.05 -12.57 6.06
C GLU A 283 10.70 -14.07 6.16
N GLY A 284 11.04 -14.81 5.10
CA GLY A 284 10.89 -16.26 5.06
C GLY A 284 9.46 -16.71 5.37
N ALA A 285 9.30 -17.71 6.24
CA ALA A 285 8.00 -18.26 6.62
C ALA A 285 7.14 -17.32 7.50
N THR A 286 7.69 -16.20 7.97
CA THR A 286 6.97 -15.18 8.76
C THR A 286 6.56 -13.97 7.93
N ALA A 287 6.83 -14.01 6.62
CA ALA A 287 6.54 -12.92 5.72
C ALA A 287 5.04 -12.73 5.49
N ASN A 288 4.62 -11.47 5.41
CA ASN A 288 3.29 -11.04 5.03
C ASN A 288 3.41 -10.09 3.84
N GLY A 289 2.89 -10.49 2.68
CA GLY A 289 2.92 -9.70 1.45
C GLY A 289 1.59 -9.00 1.20
N LEU A 290 1.62 -7.85 0.54
CA LEU A 290 0.42 -7.10 0.20
C LEU A 290 0.58 -6.39 -1.14
N ALA A 291 -0.44 -6.50 -1.98
CA ALA A 291 -0.51 -5.72 -3.19
C ALA A 291 -1.00 -4.31 -2.89
N ILE A 292 -0.41 -3.35 -3.59
CA ILE A 292 -0.85 -1.97 -3.64
C ILE A 292 -1.33 -1.70 -5.06
N HIS A 293 -2.64 -1.48 -5.19
CA HIS A 293 -3.34 -1.43 -6.46
C HIS A 293 -3.81 -0.01 -6.76
N LYS A 294 -3.71 0.41 -8.02
CA LYS A 294 -4.22 1.70 -8.49
C LYS A 294 -5.07 1.49 -9.74
N SER A 295 -6.34 1.90 -9.69
CA SER A 295 -7.32 1.66 -10.76
C SER A 295 -7.33 2.70 -11.88
N THR A 296 -6.43 3.70 -11.84
CA THR A 296 -6.31 4.73 -12.89
C THR A 296 -4.87 5.23 -13.00
N ALA A 297 -4.32 5.18 -14.22
CA ALA A 297 -2.94 5.56 -14.55
C ALA A 297 -1.84 4.75 -13.84
N GLN A 298 -0.66 4.69 -14.46
CA GLN A 298 0.54 4.16 -13.80
C GLN A 298 0.89 4.96 -12.54
N PHE A 299 1.65 4.36 -11.63
CA PHE A 299 2.27 5.11 -10.56
C PHE A 299 3.23 6.15 -11.17
N SER A 300 3.13 7.39 -10.71
CA SER A 300 3.95 8.51 -11.18
C SER A 300 4.36 9.37 -9.99
N PRO A 301 5.65 9.43 -9.65
CA PRO A 301 6.76 8.67 -10.24
C PRO A 301 6.57 7.15 -10.06
N ALA A 302 7.31 6.36 -10.85
CA ALA A 302 7.34 4.91 -10.68
C ALA A 302 7.95 4.56 -9.31
N LEU A 303 7.42 3.51 -8.68
CA LEU A 303 7.88 2.98 -7.39
C LEU A 303 8.87 1.87 -7.64
N GLU A 304 10.00 1.91 -6.93
CA GLU A 304 11.16 1.05 -7.16
C GLU A 304 11.13 -0.18 -6.24
N ILE A 305 11.76 -1.27 -6.68
CA ILE A 305 12.02 -2.46 -5.84
C ILE A 305 13.09 -2.16 -4.78
N SER A 306 13.07 -2.86 -3.63
CA SER A 306 14.04 -2.69 -2.54
C SER A 306 14.00 -1.29 -1.90
N LYS A 307 12.81 -0.71 -1.79
CA LYS A 307 12.55 0.52 -1.03
C LYS A 307 11.58 0.22 0.10
N HIS A 308 11.71 0.91 1.22
CA HIS A 308 10.72 0.83 2.29
C HIS A 308 9.62 1.86 2.03
N TYR A 309 8.38 1.40 1.86
CA TYR A 309 7.23 2.28 1.65
C TYR A 309 6.26 2.23 2.81
N ILE A 310 5.72 3.39 3.16
CA ILE A 310 4.50 3.51 3.96
C ILE A 310 3.36 3.86 3.00
N VAL A 311 2.27 3.10 3.07
CA VAL A 311 1.12 3.27 2.19
C VAL A 311 -0.14 3.42 3.02
N LYS A 312 -0.90 4.48 2.77
CA LYS A 312 -2.24 4.69 3.33
C LYS A 312 -3.27 4.63 2.22
N GLY A 313 -4.30 3.83 2.41
CA GLY A 313 -5.38 3.70 1.42
C GLY A 313 -6.47 2.76 1.89
N GLU A 314 -7.40 2.48 1.00
CA GLU A 314 -8.58 1.69 1.30
C GLU A 314 -8.31 0.20 1.10
N ILE A 315 -8.69 -0.62 2.08
CA ILE A 315 -8.63 -2.08 1.97
C ILE A 315 -9.72 -2.53 0.99
N LYS A 316 -9.31 -3.19 -0.10
CA LYS A 316 -10.24 -3.75 -1.09
C LYS A 316 -9.85 -5.18 -1.45
N LEU A 317 -10.85 -5.91 -1.92
CA LEU A 317 -10.64 -7.07 -2.77
C LEU A 317 -10.58 -6.62 -4.22
N VAL A 318 -9.53 -7.02 -4.93
CA VAL A 318 -9.32 -6.64 -6.34
C VAL A 318 -9.31 -7.88 -7.24
N ARG A 319 -10.00 -7.76 -8.38
CA ARG A 319 -10.02 -8.72 -9.49
C ARG A 319 -10.37 -7.97 -10.78
N GLY A 320 -9.78 -8.39 -11.90
CA GLY A 320 -9.91 -7.72 -13.21
C GLY A 320 -11.35 -7.31 -13.54
N GLY A 321 -11.62 -6.00 -13.53
CA GLY A 321 -12.82 -5.36 -14.08
C GLY A 321 -14.11 -5.38 -13.26
N ALA A 322 -14.22 -6.08 -12.11
CA ALA A 322 -15.48 -6.15 -11.35
C ALA A 322 -15.29 -5.98 -9.84
N ASN A 323 -15.65 -4.82 -9.31
CA ASN A 323 -15.56 -4.43 -7.90
C ASN A 323 -16.60 -5.12 -6.97
N ASN A 324 -17.35 -6.11 -7.46
CA ASN A 324 -18.52 -6.68 -6.76
C ASN A 324 -18.30 -8.11 -6.22
N LYS A 325 -17.06 -8.61 -6.15
CA LYS A 325 -16.80 -9.94 -5.58
C LYS A 325 -16.39 -9.81 -4.11
N THR A 326 -16.94 -10.67 -3.25
CA THR A 326 -16.83 -10.55 -1.78
C THR A 326 -15.89 -11.58 -1.13
N SER A 327 -15.53 -12.64 -1.85
CA SER A 327 -14.74 -13.77 -1.31
C SER A 327 -13.23 -13.57 -1.48
N VAL A 328 -12.43 -13.79 -0.43
CA VAL A 328 -10.95 -13.68 -0.46
C VAL A 328 -10.31 -14.73 -1.36
N LYS A 329 -10.84 -15.96 -1.42
CA LYS A 329 -10.22 -17.05 -2.21
C LYS A 329 -10.14 -16.77 -3.71
N ALA A 330 -11.03 -15.91 -4.16
CA ALA A 330 -11.18 -15.53 -5.56
C ALA A 330 -10.48 -14.19 -5.87
N ASN A 331 -10.15 -13.38 -4.87
CA ASN A 331 -9.74 -12.00 -5.09
C ASN A 331 -8.56 -11.66 -4.21
N MET A 332 -7.61 -10.93 -4.75
CA MET A 332 -6.45 -10.51 -3.98
C MET A 332 -6.85 -9.41 -2.99
N THR A 333 -6.36 -9.52 -1.77
CA THR A 333 -6.46 -8.43 -0.79
C THR A 333 -5.41 -7.37 -1.10
N ALA A 334 -5.83 -6.11 -1.22
CA ALA A 334 -4.95 -5.01 -1.57
C ALA A 334 -5.30 -3.72 -0.81
N ILE A 335 -4.32 -2.81 -0.73
CA ILE A 335 -4.61 -1.39 -0.55
C ILE A 335 -4.86 -0.81 -1.93
N SER A 336 -6.10 -0.37 -2.19
CA SER A 336 -6.52 0.15 -3.49
C SER A 336 -6.60 1.67 -3.47
N ASN A 337 -6.21 2.28 -4.59
CA ASN A 337 -6.19 3.72 -4.82
C ASN A 337 -5.59 4.48 -3.62
N PRO A 338 -4.31 4.20 -3.29
CA PRO A 338 -3.68 4.75 -2.09
C PRO A 338 -3.77 6.27 -2.07
N LEU A 339 -4.16 6.80 -0.91
CA LEU A 339 -4.24 8.23 -0.63
C LEU A 339 -2.85 8.84 -0.44
N ASN A 340 -1.94 8.06 0.16
CA ASN A 340 -0.56 8.45 0.37
C ASN A 340 0.37 7.26 0.13
N ILE A 341 1.51 7.53 -0.50
CA ILE A 341 2.65 6.63 -0.61
C ILE A 341 3.87 7.45 -0.22
N ILE A 342 4.60 6.99 0.79
CA ILE A 342 5.75 7.69 1.35
C ILE A 342 6.95 6.76 1.23
N ASP A 343 7.98 7.22 0.51
CA ASP A 343 9.26 6.53 0.37
C ASP A 343 10.12 6.81 1.62
N MET A 344 10.41 5.77 2.39
CA MET A 344 11.27 5.81 3.57
C MET A 344 12.74 5.53 3.25
N GLY A 345 13.07 5.35 1.97
CA GLY A 345 14.41 5.16 1.44
C GLY A 345 14.75 3.70 1.11
N GLU A 346 16.05 3.48 0.89
CA GLU A 346 16.62 2.18 0.54
C GLU A 346 16.36 1.12 1.62
N ALA A 347 16.00 -0.08 1.18
CA ALA A 347 15.86 -1.26 2.03
C ALA A 347 16.48 -2.49 1.38
N VAL A 348 16.85 -3.49 2.18
CA VAL A 348 17.28 -4.79 1.66
C VAL A 348 16.02 -5.57 1.26
N LEU A 349 16.02 -6.18 0.07
CA LEU A 349 14.91 -7.04 -0.33
C LEU A 349 14.74 -8.18 0.70
N PRO A 350 13.54 -8.40 1.25
CA PRO A 350 13.30 -9.44 2.25
C PRO A 350 13.66 -10.84 1.74
N LEU A 351 14.11 -11.71 2.65
CA LEU A 351 14.33 -13.12 2.29
C LEU A 351 13.01 -13.77 1.86
N PRO A 352 13.00 -14.49 0.72
CA PRO A 352 11.79 -15.14 0.23
C PRO A 352 11.38 -16.31 1.13
N TYR A 353 10.08 -16.60 1.16
CA TYR A 353 9.57 -17.84 1.72
C TYR A 353 9.95 -19.01 0.81
N ILE A 354 10.87 -19.85 1.30
CA ILE A 354 11.27 -21.09 0.62
C ILE A 354 10.20 -22.17 0.83
N THR A 355 9.66 -22.70 -0.27
CA THR A 355 8.60 -23.72 -0.25
C THR A 355 8.73 -24.67 -1.45
N SER A 356 7.99 -25.78 -1.44
CA SER A 356 7.81 -26.67 -2.59
C SER A 356 6.38 -26.60 -3.13
N ILE A 357 6.16 -27.11 -4.35
CA ILE A 357 4.82 -27.21 -4.91
C ILE A 357 3.97 -28.16 -4.07
N GLU A 358 4.52 -29.28 -3.60
CA GLU A 358 3.84 -30.18 -2.66
C GLU A 358 3.37 -29.46 -1.39
N GLN A 359 4.24 -28.65 -0.78
CA GLN A 359 3.90 -27.89 0.42
C GLN A 359 2.82 -26.86 0.13
N LEU A 360 2.95 -26.11 -0.96
CA LEU A 360 1.93 -25.18 -1.43
C LEU A 360 0.59 -25.85 -1.69
N HIS A 361 0.54 -27.09 -2.17
CA HIS A 361 -0.70 -27.87 -2.34
C HIS A 361 -1.28 -28.37 -1.02
N SER A 362 -0.43 -28.64 -0.03
CA SER A 362 -0.85 -29.14 1.28
C SER A 362 -1.39 -28.07 2.24
N MET A 363 -1.14 -26.77 1.96
CA MET A 363 -1.61 -25.67 2.81
C MET A 363 -3.14 -25.70 2.95
N SER A 364 -3.64 -25.29 4.13
CA SER A 364 -5.05 -24.93 4.26
C SER A 364 -5.34 -23.66 3.47
N ASP A 365 -6.60 -23.39 3.11
CA ASP A 365 -6.97 -22.14 2.43
C ASP A 365 -6.55 -20.93 3.27
N ALA A 366 -6.77 -20.97 4.59
CA ALA A 366 -6.37 -19.90 5.49
C ALA A 366 -4.86 -19.67 5.55
N ASP A 367 -4.05 -20.71 5.42
CA ASP A 367 -2.59 -20.55 5.37
C ASP A 367 -2.11 -20.08 3.99
N PHE A 368 -2.79 -20.49 2.91
CA PHE A 368 -2.51 -20.00 1.57
C PHE A 368 -2.82 -18.50 1.43
N GLU A 369 -3.94 -18.03 1.99
CA GLU A 369 -4.31 -16.61 1.99
C GLU A 369 -3.30 -15.72 2.74
N LYS A 370 -2.69 -16.22 3.83
CA LYS A 370 -1.63 -15.47 4.55
C LYS A 370 -0.44 -15.18 3.64
N VAL A 371 -0.08 -16.14 2.80
CA VAL A 371 1.08 -16.04 1.92
C VAL A 371 0.79 -15.43 0.55
N ASP A 372 -0.44 -14.94 0.32
CA ASP A 372 -0.78 -14.14 -0.85
C ASP A 372 0.14 -12.91 -0.97
N GLY A 373 0.66 -12.61 -2.15
CA GLY A 373 1.61 -11.52 -2.38
C GLY A 373 2.96 -11.64 -1.67
N VAL A 374 3.26 -12.74 -0.97
CA VAL A 374 4.59 -12.99 -0.36
C VAL A 374 5.60 -13.37 -1.44
N LEU A 375 6.81 -12.82 -1.36
CA LEU A 375 7.93 -13.23 -2.18
C LEU A 375 8.32 -14.66 -1.84
N MET A 376 8.13 -15.57 -2.80
CA MET A 376 8.37 -16.99 -2.65
C MET A 376 9.53 -17.47 -3.49
N ARG A 377 10.18 -18.52 -3.00
CA ARG A 377 11.21 -19.24 -3.71
C ARG A 377 10.88 -20.72 -3.76
N ILE A 378 10.76 -21.25 -4.97
CA ILE A 378 10.54 -22.69 -5.23
C ILE A 378 11.80 -23.27 -5.88
N ILE A 379 12.27 -24.40 -5.38
CA ILE A 379 13.57 -24.98 -5.73
C ILE A 379 13.39 -26.13 -6.71
N ASN A 380 14.25 -26.23 -7.72
CA ASN A 380 14.27 -27.36 -8.68
C ASN A 380 12.89 -27.67 -9.27
N VAL A 381 12.22 -26.66 -9.78
CA VAL A 381 10.94 -26.80 -10.49
C VAL A 381 11.20 -27.32 -11.89
N THR A 382 10.28 -28.11 -12.45
CA THR A 382 10.28 -28.49 -13.87
C THR A 382 8.99 -28.06 -14.54
N LYS A 383 9.05 -27.66 -15.80
CA LYS A 383 7.85 -27.48 -16.62
C LYS A 383 7.23 -28.82 -16.96
N HIS A 384 5.92 -28.93 -16.73
CA HIS A 384 5.12 -30.07 -17.10
C HIS A 384 4.41 -29.88 -18.45
N SER A 385 3.75 -28.75 -18.65
CA SER A 385 3.01 -28.44 -19.89
C SER A 385 2.80 -26.93 -20.10
N GLY A 386 2.12 -26.55 -21.18
CA GLY A 386 1.87 -25.16 -21.57
C GLY A 386 2.93 -24.58 -22.51
N THR A 387 2.63 -23.42 -23.08
CA THR A 387 3.48 -22.75 -24.08
C THR A 387 4.14 -21.52 -23.46
N TRP A 388 5.45 -21.38 -23.65
CA TRP A 388 6.17 -20.19 -23.22
C TRP A 388 5.77 -18.96 -24.08
N PRO A 389 5.56 -17.78 -23.49
CA PRO A 389 5.12 -16.60 -24.24
C PRO A 389 6.21 -16.11 -25.20
N SER A 390 5.87 -16.01 -26.49
CA SER A 390 6.79 -15.61 -27.55
C SER A 390 7.00 -14.09 -27.66
N ASN A 391 6.20 -13.29 -26.96
CA ASN A 391 6.30 -11.83 -26.96
C ASN A 391 5.81 -11.28 -25.62
N ASN A 392 6.21 -10.05 -25.35
CA ASN A 392 5.98 -9.42 -24.05
C ASN A 392 4.54 -8.95 -23.83
N ASN A 393 3.71 -8.88 -24.87
CA ASN A 393 2.33 -8.39 -24.75
C ASN A 393 1.32 -9.53 -24.56
N SER A 394 1.79 -10.76 -24.39
CA SER A 394 0.95 -11.96 -24.30
C SER A 394 0.99 -12.57 -22.91
N PHE A 395 -0.18 -12.80 -22.35
CA PHE A 395 -0.36 -13.65 -21.18
C PHE A 395 -0.11 -15.11 -21.53
N ALA A 396 0.45 -15.88 -20.59
CA ALA A 396 0.64 -17.31 -20.77
C ALA A 396 0.37 -18.10 -19.49
N ASN A 397 -0.09 -19.33 -19.67
CA ASN A 397 -0.24 -20.32 -18.60
C ASN A 397 0.68 -21.50 -18.89
N ILE A 398 1.60 -21.78 -17.96
CA ILE A 398 2.37 -23.02 -17.96
C ILE A 398 2.04 -23.82 -16.70
N GLN A 399 2.16 -25.13 -16.79
CA GLN A 399 2.05 -26.02 -15.64
C GLN A 399 3.45 -26.44 -15.24
N ILE A 400 3.74 -26.34 -13.96
CA ILE A 400 5.03 -26.69 -13.37
C ILE A 400 4.84 -27.67 -12.22
N LYS A 401 5.90 -28.37 -11.84
CA LYS A 401 5.90 -29.35 -10.74
C LYS A 401 7.26 -29.37 -10.08
N ASP A 402 7.29 -29.82 -8.81
CA ASP A 402 8.55 -30.17 -8.17
C ASP A 402 9.29 -31.19 -9.06
N ASN A 403 10.62 -31.15 -9.14
CA ASN A 403 11.36 -32.15 -9.91
C ASN A 403 10.99 -33.55 -9.38
N GLU A 404 10.44 -34.39 -10.25
CA GLU A 404 9.89 -35.73 -9.91
C GLU A 404 8.61 -35.72 -9.05
N GLY A 405 8.04 -34.55 -8.74
CA GLY A 405 6.78 -34.41 -8.02
C GLY A 405 5.55 -34.78 -8.87
N THR A 406 4.41 -34.98 -8.19
CA THR A 406 3.13 -35.37 -8.81
C THR A 406 2.14 -34.23 -8.95
N ASN A 407 2.25 -33.19 -8.13
CA ASN A 407 1.34 -32.06 -8.12
C ASN A 407 1.76 -31.00 -9.16
N ASN A 408 0.80 -30.61 -10.00
CA ASN A 408 0.97 -29.51 -10.93
C ASN A 408 0.53 -28.21 -10.27
N LEU A 409 1.31 -27.15 -10.44
CA LEU A 409 0.96 -25.79 -10.06
C LEU A 409 0.89 -24.92 -11.30
N ARG A 410 -0.15 -24.07 -11.37
CA ARG A 410 -0.26 -23.10 -12.44
C ARG A 410 0.77 -21.99 -12.21
N CYS A 411 1.59 -21.72 -13.21
CA CYS A 411 2.44 -20.54 -13.28
C CYS A 411 1.87 -19.61 -14.36
N TYR A 412 1.30 -18.50 -13.91
CA TYR A 412 0.69 -17.48 -14.76
C TYR A 412 1.73 -16.42 -15.07
N ILE A 413 2.08 -16.30 -16.35
CA ILE A 413 3.04 -15.31 -16.84
C ILE A 413 2.25 -14.11 -17.35
N PHE A 414 2.42 -12.99 -16.66
CA PHE A 414 1.75 -11.74 -16.94
C PHE A 414 2.30 -11.06 -18.21
N ALA A 415 1.44 -10.45 -19.03
CA ALA A 415 1.88 -9.58 -20.10
C ALA A 415 2.58 -8.33 -19.52
N ASN A 416 3.40 -7.64 -20.31
CA ASN A 416 4.18 -6.47 -19.92
C ASN A 416 5.23 -6.71 -18.81
N THR A 417 5.52 -7.98 -18.49
CA THR A 417 6.70 -8.36 -17.71
C THR A 417 7.97 -8.17 -18.56
N ASP A 418 9.11 -8.77 -18.23
CA ASP A 418 10.20 -8.94 -19.20
C ASP A 418 10.42 -10.41 -19.57
N ILE A 419 9.44 -11.27 -19.26
CA ILE A 419 9.52 -12.72 -19.49
C ILE A 419 9.17 -13.05 -20.95
N GLY A 420 8.10 -12.47 -21.48
CA GLY A 420 7.60 -12.77 -22.81
C GLY A 420 8.55 -12.32 -23.91
N GLY A 421 8.88 -13.24 -24.82
CA GLY A 421 9.84 -12.99 -25.91
C GLY A 421 11.30 -13.27 -25.57
N ASN A 422 11.63 -13.51 -24.30
CA ASN A 422 12.90 -14.12 -23.93
C ASN A 422 12.85 -15.66 -24.13
N PRO A 423 13.99 -16.32 -24.36
CA PRO A 423 14.05 -17.77 -24.52
C PRO A 423 13.49 -18.51 -23.29
N GLU A 424 12.81 -19.62 -23.50
CA GLU A 424 12.35 -20.46 -22.39
C GLU A 424 13.56 -20.91 -21.53
N PRO A 425 13.49 -20.83 -20.19
CA PRO A 425 14.59 -21.24 -19.32
C PRO A 425 14.86 -22.75 -19.43
N ILE A 426 16.08 -23.13 -19.08
CA ILE A 426 16.45 -24.55 -18.98
C ILE A 426 15.87 -25.10 -17.68
N TRP A 427 15.13 -26.20 -17.77
CA TRP A 427 14.55 -26.90 -16.63
C TRP A 427 15.38 -28.13 -16.25
N PRO A 428 15.47 -28.52 -14.95
CA PRO A 428 14.88 -27.86 -13.79
C PRO A 428 15.55 -26.52 -13.45
N ALA A 429 14.78 -25.61 -12.85
CA ALA A 429 15.26 -24.30 -12.40
C ALA A 429 14.69 -23.95 -11.01
N ASN A 430 15.40 -23.13 -10.25
CA ASN A 430 14.79 -22.42 -9.13
C ASN A 430 13.94 -21.28 -9.68
N MET A 431 12.92 -20.90 -8.91
CA MET A 431 12.01 -19.84 -9.30
C MET A 431 11.76 -18.88 -8.13
N LEU A 432 11.91 -17.58 -8.39
CA LEU A 432 11.42 -16.51 -7.52
C LEU A 432 10.04 -16.06 -8.04
N THR A 433 9.05 -15.92 -7.17
CA THR A 433 7.66 -15.72 -7.61
C THR A 433 6.84 -15.06 -6.51
N LEU A 434 5.61 -14.67 -6.84
CA LEU A 434 4.56 -14.34 -5.87
C LEU A 434 3.42 -15.36 -5.94
N VAL A 435 2.71 -15.56 -4.84
CA VAL A 435 1.31 -15.99 -4.92
C VAL A 435 0.51 -14.78 -5.36
N TYR A 436 -0.25 -14.93 -6.44
CA TYR A 436 -1.01 -13.84 -7.03
C TYR A 436 -2.25 -14.41 -7.72
N ASN A 437 -3.39 -14.32 -7.05
CA ASN A 437 -4.64 -14.97 -7.49
C ASN A 437 -5.41 -14.19 -8.58
N TYR A 438 -4.72 -13.53 -9.50
CA TYR A 438 -5.32 -12.73 -10.57
C TYR A 438 -5.24 -13.43 -11.93
N ASP A 439 -6.40 -13.71 -12.53
CA ASP A 439 -6.53 -14.20 -13.91
C ASP A 439 -7.52 -13.32 -14.70
N GLU A 440 -7.03 -12.67 -15.76
CA GLU A 440 -7.86 -11.80 -16.64
C GLU A 440 -8.89 -12.58 -17.46
N ASN A 441 -8.69 -13.89 -17.64
CA ASN A 441 -9.55 -14.70 -18.51
C ASN A 441 -10.78 -15.24 -17.78
N ASN A 442 -10.93 -14.96 -16.47
CA ASN A 442 -12.03 -15.44 -15.64
C ASN A 442 -12.17 -16.98 -15.73
N ASN A 443 -11.06 -17.70 -15.98
CA ASN A 443 -11.01 -19.15 -16.08
C ASN A 443 -10.90 -19.82 -14.71
N ASP A 444 -10.62 -19.04 -13.64
CA ASP A 444 -10.71 -19.54 -12.27
C ASP A 444 -12.16 -19.62 -11.79
N ILE A 445 -12.66 -20.84 -11.74
CA ILE A 445 -13.95 -21.21 -11.12
C ILE A 445 -13.73 -22.04 -9.84
N GLY A 446 -12.49 -22.28 -9.39
CA GLY A 446 -12.22 -23.15 -8.24
C GLY A 446 -11.23 -22.54 -7.28
N ASP A 447 -11.52 -22.68 -6.00
CA ASP A 447 -10.88 -22.04 -4.85
C ASP A 447 -10.12 -23.08 -3.98
N GLY A 448 -9.83 -24.25 -4.58
CA GLY A 448 -9.17 -25.37 -3.91
C GLY A 448 -7.68 -25.48 -4.26
N ALA A 449 -7.00 -26.42 -3.61
CA ALA A 449 -5.56 -26.68 -3.82
C ALA A 449 -5.18 -26.86 -5.31
N THR A 450 -6.11 -27.37 -6.14
CA THR A 450 -5.93 -27.59 -7.58
C THR A 450 -5.88 -26.33 -8.42
N ASP A 451 -6.35 -25.20 -7.90
CA ASP A 451 -6.46 -23.92 -8.62
C ASP A 451 -5.46 -22.86 -8.12
N ARG A 452 -4.58 -23.25 -7.19
CA ARG A 452 -3.48 -22.41 -6.72
C ARG A 452 -2.62 -21.98 -7.90
N GLN A 453 -2.21 -20.71 -7.87
CA GLN A 453 -1.37 -20.14 -8.89
C GLN A 453 -0.27 -19.26 -8.30
N ILE A 454 0.76 -19.08 -9.11
CA ILE A 454 1.86 -18.18 -8.81
C ILE A 454 2.26 -17.39 -10.06
N THR A 455 2.87 -16.24 -9.84
CA THR A 455 3.27 -15.30 -10.90
C THR A 455 4.71 -14.85 -10.72
N PRO A 456 5.63 -15.31 -11.58
CA PRO A 456 6.94 -14.70 -11.72
C PRO A 456 6.79 -13.37 -12.46
N VAL A 457 7.66 -12.41 -12.15
CA VAL A 457 7.53 -11.03 -12.65
C VAL A 457 8.70 -10.64 -13.55
N TYR A 458 9.87 -11.24 -13.31
CA TYR A 458 11.11 -10.97 -14.04
C TYR A 458 11.61 -12.23 -14.75
N TYR A 459 12.23 -12.08 -15.91
CA TYR A 459 12.83 -13.20 -16.65
C TYR A 459 13.92 -13.90 -15.85
N ASP A 460 14.72 -13.14 -15.11
CA ASP A 460 15.77 -13.70 -14.29
C ASP A 460 15.25 -14.43 -13.04
N ASN A 461 13.95 -14.34 -12.74
CA ASN A 461 13.34 -15.15 -11.69
C ASN A 461 13.46 -16.66 -11.91
N PHE A 462 13.81 -17.12 -13.12
CA PHE A 462 14.11 -18.52 -13.43
C PHE A 462 15.63 -18.72 -13.50
N TYR A 463 16.22 -19.44 -12.54
CA TYR A 463 17.68 -19.52 -12.42
C TYR A 463 18.14 -20.85 -11.81
N ASP A 464 19.32 -21.32 -12.21
CA ASP A 464 20.03 -22.47 -11.62
C ASP A 464 21.19 -22.04 -10.70
N LYS A 465 21.61 -20.77 -10.80
CA LYS A 465 22.70 -20.13 -10.06
C LYS A 465 22.37 -18.65 -9.85
N ILE A 466 22.89 -18.07 -8.78
CA ILE A 466 22.80 -16.64 -8.53
C ILE A 466 24.06 -15.97 -9.08
N VAL A 467 23.83 -14.96 -9.92
CA VAL A 467 24.89 -14.26 -10.64
C VAL A 467 25.03 -12.85 -10.10
N TRP A 468 26.28 -12.40 -9.95
CA TRP A 468 26.56 -10.98 -9.72
C TRP A 468 26.41 -10.17 -11.01
N CYS A 469 25.43 -9.27 -11.05
CA CYS A 469 25.20 -8.35 -12.17
C CYS A 469 25.73 -6.94 -11.90
N GLY A 470 25.96 -6.55 -10.64
CA GLY A 470 26.59 -5.27 -10.29
C GLY A 470 25.78 -4.01 -10.65
N SER A 471 24.46 -4.13 -10.82
CA SER A 471 23.57 -3.10 -11.37
C SER A 471 23.65 -1.72 -10.70
N THR A 472 24.01 -1.65 -9.42
CA THR A 472 24.08 -0.36 -8.68
C THR A 472 25.44 0.32 -8.75
N GLY A 473 26.48 -0.40 -9.17
CA GLY A 473 27.87 0.08 -9.16
C GLY A 473 28.53 0.19 -7.78
N ASN A 474 27.81 -0.04 -6.67
CA ASN A 474 28.35 0.15 -5.31
C ASN A 474 29.29 -0.97 -4.83
N LYS A 475 29.36 -2.09 -5.56
CA LYS A 475 30.20 -3.29 -5.29
C LYS A 475 29.82 -4.11 -4.05
N LEU A 476 28.70 -3.80 -3.40
CA LEU A 476 28.36 -4.35 -2.08
C LEU A 476 27.62 -5.68 -2.22
N TRP A 477 28.17 -6.76 -1.62
CA TRP A 477 27.49 -8.06 -1.55
C TRP A 477 26.10 -7.94 -0.93
N SER A 478 25.95 -7.11 0.11
CA SER A 478 24.67 -6.98 0.81
C SER A 478 23.59 -6.21 0.03
N ASP A 479 23.92 -5.58 -1.11
CA ASP A 479 22.92 -4.92 -1.94
C ASP A 479 22.31 -5.94 -2.90
N THR A 480 21.06 -6.29 -2.61
CA THR A 480 20.27 -7.28 -3.36
C THR A 480 20.22 -6.97 -4.85
N ARG A 481 20.18 -5.70 -5.26
CA ARG A 481 20.06 -5.28 -6.66
C ARG A 481 21.30 -5.58 -7.52
N ASN A 482 22.43 -5.90 -6.88
CA ASN A 482 23.64 -6.35 -7.59
C ASN A 482 23.62 -7.84 -7.92
N TRP A 483 22.60 -8.57 -7.49
CA TRP A 483 22.40 -9.97 -7.80
C TRP A 483 21.29 -10.12 -8.83
N SER A 484 21.34 -11.21 -9.58
CA SER A 484 20.23 -11.70 -10.38
C SER A 484 19.78 -13.03 -9.75
N PRO A 485 18.54 -13.15 -9.24
CA PRO A 485 17.34 -12.30 -9.48
C PRO A 485 17.02 -11.26 -8.39
N LYS A 486 17.99 -10.42 -8.02
CA LYS A 486 17.83 -9.39 -6.98
C LYS A 486 17.58 -9.92 -5.57
N ILE A 487 18.02 -11.13 -5.23
CA ILE A 487 17.99 -11.67 -3.86
C ILE A 487 19.42 -11.91 -3.35
N LEU A 488 19.60 -11.90 -2.03
CA LEU A 488 20.87 -12.34 -1.45
C LEU A 488 21.05 -13.86 -1.62
N PRO A 489 22.25 -14.33 -1.97
CA PRO A 489 22.55 -15.75 -1.98
C PRO A 489 22.32 -16.45 -0.63
N GLN A 490 21.70 -17.63 -0.69
CA GLN A 490 21.37 -18.51 0.44
C GLN A 490 22.11 -19.86 0.34
N GLU A 491 21.91 -20.74 1.32
CA GLU A 491 22.71 -21.96 1.50
C GLU A 491 22.59 -22.98 0.36
N ILE A 492 21.52 -22.88 -0.44
CA ILE A 492 21.26 -23.70 -1.61
C ILE A 492 21.93 -23.16 -2.89
N ASP A 493 22.46 -21.94 -2.84
CA ASP A 493 22.88 -21.20 -4.03
C ASP A 493 24.31 -21.45 -4.45
N GLN A 494 24.45 -21.82 -5.73
CA GLN A 494 25.70 -21.62 -6.44
C GLN A 494 25.82 -20.14 -6.81
N VAL A 495 26.80 -19.46 -6.24
CA VAL A 495 27.15 -18.08 -6.59
C VAL A 495 28.16 -18.09 -7.73
N VAL A 496 27.93 -17.28 -8.74
CA VAL A 496 28.83 -17.12 -9.89
C VAL A 496 29.18 -15.65 -10.10
N PHE A 497 30.48 -15.40 -10.24
CA PHE A 497 31.03 -14.15 -10.74
C PHE A 497 31.68 -14.43 -12.09
N ASP A 498 31.07 -13.96 -13.18
CA ASP A 498 31.64 -14.05 -14.52
C ASP A 498 31.46 -12.76 -15.33
N ASN A 499 31.97 -12.73 -16.56
CA ASN A 499 31.83 -11.61 -17.50
C ASN A 499 30.91 -11.94 -18.68
N ILE A 500 30.12 -13.01 -18.56
CA ILE A 500 29.20 -13.48 -19.60
C ILE A 500 27.76 -13.12 -19.21
N THR A 501 27.41 -13.48 -17.98
CA THR A 501 26.12 -13.19 -17.34
C THR A 501 26.22 -11.98 -16.39
N GLY A 502 27.42 -11.71 -15.84
CA GLY A 502 27.73 -10.49 -15.09
C GLY A 502 28.32 -9.35 -15.94
N PRO A 503 28.91 -8.31 -15.30
CA PRO A 503 29.52 -7.18 -16.00
C PRO A 503 30.60 -7.60 -17.01
N ASN A 504 30.53 -7.10 -18.25
CA ASN A 504 31.52 -7.38 -19.30
C ASN A 504 32.79 -6.49 -19.19
N GLU A 505 33.31 -6.37 -17.98
CA GLU A 505 34.49 -5.55 -17.65
C GLU A 505 35.23 -6.10 -16.43
N ASP A 506 36.37 -5.51 -16.07
CA ASP A 506 37.02 -5.84 -14.80
C ASP A 506 36.15 -5.31 -13.65
N TYR A 507 35.89 -6.14 -12.64
CA TYR A 507 35.09 -5.69 -11.49
C TYR A 507 35.52 -6.29 -10.16
N GLU A 508 35.04 -5.64 -9.10
CA GLU A 508 35.33 -5.96 -7.72
C GLU A 508 34.02 -6.10 -6.93
N VAL A 509 34.00 -7.06 -6.01
CA VAL A 509 32.88 -7.32 -5.11
C VAL A 509 33.38 -7.34 -3.67
N LEU A 510 32.69 -6.62 -2.79
CA LEU A 510 32.99 -6.53 -1.37
C LEU A 510 32.00 -7.36 -0.57
N ILE A 511 32.48 -8.39 0.13
CA ILE A 511 31.72 -9.07 1.19
C ILE A 511 31.71 -8.15 2.42
N ASP A 512 30.83 -7.15 2.40
CA ASP A 512 30.75 -6.16 3.46
C ASP A 512 30.15 -6.73 4.76
N ILE A 513 30.22 -5.96 5.85
CA ILE A 513 29.85 -6.41 7.20
C ILE A 513 28.34 -6.64 7.40
N ARG A 514 27.47 -6.09 6.54
CA ARG A 514 26.02 -6.07 6.78
C ARG A 514 25.37 -7.45 6.62
N THR A 515 26.05 -8.39 5.97
CA THR A 515 25.57 -9.76 5.81
C THR A 515 26.68 -10.77 6.08
N VAL A 516 26.29 -12.00 6.42
CA VAL A 516 27.20 -13.15 6.52
C VAL A 516 26.72 -14.19 5.51
N PRO A 517 27.23 -14.18 4.27
CA PRO A 517 26.79 -15.10 3.25
C PRO A 517 27.02 -16.54 3.68
N HIS A 518 25.98 -17.37 3.51
CA HIS A 518 26.03 -18.81 3.70
C HIS A 518 25.51 -19.45 2.43
N VAL A 519 26.39 -20.09 1.64
CA VAL A 519 26.08 -20.47 0.25
C VAL A 519 26.56 -21.88 -0.09
N LYS A 520 25.97 -22.46 -1.15
CA LYS A 520 26.37 -23.76 -1.71
C LYS A 520 27.79 -23.73 -2.24
N GLY A 521 28.13 -22.67 -2.94
CA GLY A 521 29.47 -22.43 -3.42
C GLY A 521 29.63 -21.08 -4.08
N VAL A 522 30.88 -20.74 -4.35
CA VAL A 522 31.32 -19.51 -4.99
C VAL A 522 32.27 -19.89 -6.13
N GLU A 523 31.92 -19.49 -7.35
CA GLU A 523 32.75 -19.65 -8.54
C GLU A 523 33.15 -18.28 -9.07
N ILE A 524 34.45 -17.99 -9.10
CA ILE A 524 35.02 -16.78 -9.70
C ILE A 524 35.59 -17.17 -11.05
N LYS A 525 34.90 -16.78 -12.13
CA LYS A 525 35.15 -17.21 -13.50
C LYS A 525 35.27 -16.05 -14.48
N PRO A 526 36.39 -15.31 -14.46
CA PRO A 526 36.61 -14.25 -15.43
C PRO A 526 36.71 -14.79 -16.85
N SER A 527 36.29 -13.97 -17.82
CA SER A 527 36.65 -14.18 -19.23
C SER A 527 38.17 -14.04 -19.42
N SER A 528 38.71 -14.61 -20.50
CA SER A 528 40.15 -14.75 -20.71
C SER A 528 40.98 -13.45 -20.64
N ASP A 529 40.36 -12.32 -20.94
CA ASP A 529 40.95 -10.97 -20.95
C ASP A 529 40.50 -10.09 -19.78
N LYS A 530 39.70 -10.63 -18.85
CA LYS A 530 39.10 -9.89 -17.72
C LYS A 530 39.67 -10.33 -16.39
N LYS A 531 39.44 -9.52 -15.36
CA LYS A 531 39.78 -9.78 -13.95
C LYS A 531 38.57 -9.58 -13.07
N ILE A 532 38.39 -10.50 -12.13
CA ILE A 532 37.35 -10.38 -11.09
C ILE A 532 38.01 -10.53 -9.73
N ASN A 533 37.76 -9.56 -8.85
CA ASN A 533 38.27 -9.55 -7.49
C ASN A 533 37.12 -9.64 -6.48
N LEU A 534 36.99 -10.77 -5.80
CA LEU A 534 36.16 -10.90 -4.61
C LEU A 534 37.01 -10.53 -3.39
N ILE A 535 36.50 -9.65 -2.54
CA ILE A 535 37.25 -9.11 -1.40
C ILE A 535 36.42 -9.22 -0.15
N LEU A 536 37.01 -9.82 0.89
CA LEU A 536 36.56 -9.65 2.26
C LEU A 536 37.37 -8.49 2.87
N PRO A 537 36.80 -7.28 3.00
CA PRO A 537 37.53 -6.08 3.39
C PRO A 537 37.85 -6.05 4.90
N ASN A 538 38.78 -5.18 5.30
CA ASN A 538 39.15 -5.00 6.71
C ASN A 538 38.05 -4.36 7.56
N THR A 539 37.07 -3.71 6.92
CA THR A 539 35.86 -3.22 7.56
C THR A 539 34.90 -4.34 7.96
N ASN A 540 35.04 -5.54 7.38
CA ASN A 540 34.25 -6.69 7.78
C ASN A 540 34.95 -7.43 8.95
N THR A 541 34.36 -7.26 10.14
CA THR A 541 34.84 -7.86 11.39
C THR A 541 34.09 -9.16 11.77
N ASN A 542 33.19 -9.65 10.92
CA ASN A 542 32.45 -10.89 11.17
C ASN A 542 33.38 -12.10 11.14
N SER A 543 33.12 -13.07 12.03
CA SER A 543 33.82 -14.34 12.07
C SER A 543 32.82 -15.48 12.37
N PRO A 544 32.38 -16.24 11.36
CA PRO A 544 32.77 -16.15 9.95
C PRO A 544 32.10 -14.98 9.22
N ALA A 545 32.76 -14.50 8.17
CA ALA A 545 32.23 -13.53 7.22
C ALA A 545 31.76 -14.16 5.91
N LEU A 546 32.20 -15.38 5.58
CA LEU A 546 31.68 -16.20 4.48
C LEU A 546 31.59 -17.66 4.94
N ARG A 547 30.45 -18.31 4.71
CA ARG A 547 30.20 -19.72 5.03
C ARG A 547 29.89 -20.50 3.75
N LEU A 548 30.51 -21.66 3.59
CA LEU A 548 30.26 -22.62 2.52
C LEU A 548 29.71 -23.90 3.14
N VAL A 549 28.56 -24.39 2.67
CA VAL A 549 27.93 -25.62 3.19
C VAL A 549 28.77 -26.86 2.92
N ALA A 550 28.67 -27.86 3.80
CA ALA A 550 29.56 -29.03 3.83
C ALA A 550 29.59 -29.87 2.54
N ASN A 551 28.42 -30.16 1.99
CA ASN A 551 28.27 -30.91 0.74
C ASN A 551 28.10 -30.00 -0.48
N GLY A 552 28.55 -28.75 -0.34
CA GLY A 552 28.49 -27.74 -1.38
C GLY A 552 29.59 -27.90 -2.42
N SER A 553 29.47 -27.13 -3.49
CA SER A 553 30.49 -26.98 -4.53
C SER A 553 31.72 -26.20 -4.05
N GLY A 554 31.62 -25.53 -2.90
CA GLY A 554 32.75 -24.87 -2.23
C GLY A 554 33.25 -23.64 -2.97
N LEU A 555 34.55 -23.38 -2.94
CA LEU A 555 35.16 -22.20 -3.56
C LEU A 555 36.03 -22.60 -4.75
N VAL A 556 35.70 -22.07 -5.92
CA VAL A 556 36.44 -22.26 -7.17
C VAL A 556 36.92 -20.92 -7.70
N ILE A 557 38.22 -20.81 -7.96
CA ILE A 557 38.86 -19.61 -8.52
C ILE A 557 39.53 -19.97 -9.83
N ASP A 558 38.99 -19.48 -10.94
CA ASP A 558 39.51 -19.70 -12.29
C ASP A 558 40.58 -18.68 -12.67
N ASN A 559 41.16 -18.84 -13.87
CA ASN A 559 42.20 -17.97 -14.39
C ASN A 559 41.81 -16.48 -14.30
N ASN A 560 42.74 -15.63 -13.87
CA ASN A 560 42.54 -14.20 -13.60
C ASN A 560 41.57 -13.84 -12.45
N GLY A 561 40.96 -14.83 -11.79
CA GLY A 561 40.11 -14.61 -10.63
C GLY A 561 40.96 -14.42 -9.37
N THR A 562 40.54 -13.52 -8.48
CA THR A 562 41.19 -13.33 -7.18
C THR A 562 40.16 -13.32 -6.06
N PHE A 563 40.38 -14.11 -5.00
CA PHE A 563 39.70 -13.92 -3.72
C PHE A 563 40.70 -13.39 -2.68
N THR A 564 40.45 -12.20 -2.15
CA THR A 564 41.29 -11.54 -1.13
C THR A 564 40.60 -11.58 0.23
N ASN A 565 41.17 -12.32 1.18
CA ASN A 565 40.77 -12.29 2.58
C ASN A 565 41.59 -11.24 3.34
N ASN A 566 41.03 -10.03 3.50
CA ASN A 566 41.62 -8.91 4.23
C ASN A 566 40.79 -8.57 5.49
N SER A 567 40.09 -9.54 6.07
CA SER A 567 39.14 -9.32 7.17
C SER A 567 39.75 -8.65 8.39
N GLY A 568 38.96 -7.77 9.03
CA GLY A 568 39.28 -7.11 10.29
C GLY A 568 38.86 -7.87 11.55
N ALA A 569 38.41 -9.12 11.43
CA ALA A 569 37.99 -9.91 12.59
C ALA A 569 39.15 -10.07 13.60
N SER A 570 38.86 -9.92 14.88
CA SER A 570 39.84 -10.03 15.98
C SER A 570 40.06 -11.47 16.45
N SER A 571 39.11 -12.38 16.19
CA SER A 571 39.17 -13.79 16.58
C SER A 571 38.34 -14.66 15.64
N GLY A 572 38.62 -15.97 15.61
CA GLY A 572 37.89 -16.97 14.83
C GLY A 572 38.31 -17.06 13.35
N ASN A 573 37.57 -17.87 12.58
CA ASN A 573 37.82 -18.14 11.17
C ASN A 573 36.93 -17.26 10.29
N THR A 574 37.53 -16.48 9.40
CA THR A 574 36.79 -15.46 8.62
C THR A 574 36.11 -16.04 7.39
N VAL A 575 36.66 -17.12 6.83
CA VAL A 575 36.01 -17.95 5.81
C VAL A 575 35.82 -19.33 6.43
N GLN A 576 34.61 -19.87 6.34
CA GLN A 576 34.26 -21.16 6.93
C GLN A 576 33.81 -22.12 5.85
N PHE A 577 34.51 -23.24 5.77
CA PHE A 577 34.13 -24.42 5.00
C PHE A 577 33.47 -25.36 6.00
N HIS A 578 32.13 -25.40 6.03
CA HIS A 578 31.41 -26.24 6.99
C HIS A 578 31.80 -27.71 6.79
N SER A 579 31.88 -28.48 7.89
CA SER A 579 32.03 -29.93 7.83
C SER A 579 30.74 -30.61 8.26
N SER A 580 30.30 -31.63 7.54
CA SER A 580 29.26 -32.55 7.98
C SER A 580 29.81 -33.97 7.91
N GLY A 581 29.94 -34.63 9.07
CA GLY A 581 30.56 -35.96 9.14
C GLY A 581 32.03 -36.01 8.66
N GLY A 582 32.77 -34.90 8.77
CA GLY A 582 34.16 -34.78 8.27
C GLY A 582 34.28 -34.53 6.76
N VAL A 583 33.16 -34.37 6.05
CA VAL A 583 33.14 -33.96 4.64
C VAL A 583 33.17 -32.45 4.56
N TYR A 584 34.14 -31.91 3.80
CA TYR A 584 34.30 -30.48 3.54
C TYR A 584 34.00 -30.18 2.07
N PRO A 585 33.51 -28.97 1.77
CA PRO A 585 33.30 -28.55 0.40
C PRO A 585 34.65 -28.26 -0.26
N ASP A 586 34.69 -28.36 -1.60
CA ASP A 586 35.92 -28.21 -2.36
C ASP A 586 36.54 -26.81 -2.22
N PHE A 587 37.87 -26.74 -2.18
CA PHE A 587 38.60 -25.49 -2.38
C PHE A 587 39.58 -25.65 -3.55
N LYS A 588 39.25 -25.03 -4.69
CA LYS A 588 39.93 -25.23 -5.97
C LYS A 588 40.46 -23.90 -6.51
N ILE A 589 41.76 -23.81 -6.67
CA ILE A 589 42.43 -22.71 -7.40
C ILE A 589 42.94 -23.29 -8.70
N LYS A 590 42.33 -22.92 -9.83
CA LYS A 590 42.78 -23.37 -11.16
C LYS A 590 43.99 -22.56 -11.62
N ASN A 591 44.65 -23.03 -12.68
CA ASN A 591 45.83 -22.36 -13.23
C ASN A 591 45.53 -20.88 -13.54
N GLY A 592 46.31 -19.97 -12.92
CA GLY A 592 46.15 -18.52 -13.05
C GLY A 592 45.15 -17.86 -12.09
N GLY A 593 44.38 -18.63 -11.31
CA GLY A 593 43.57 -18.12 -10.20
C GLY A 593 44.41 -17.79 -8.97
N ARG A 594 43.91 -16.91 -8.09
CA ARG A 594 44.64 -16.43 -6.90
C ARG A 594 43.77 -16.40 -5.64
N TYR A 595 44.27 -16.97 -4.55
CA TYR A 595 43.77 -16.70 -3.20
C TYR A 595 44.81 -15.87 -2.45
N VAL A 596 44.40 -14.71 -1.91
CA VAL A 596 45.28 -13.77 -1.23
C VAL A 596 44.85 -13.64 0.22
N HIS A 597 45.67 -14.12 1.14
CA HIS A 597 45.43 -14.01 2.57
C HIS A 597 46.17 -12.80 3.16
N LYS A 598 45.44 -11.80 3.64
CA LYS A 598 45.92 -10.51 4.17
C LYS A 598 45.34 -10.22 5.55
N THR A 599 45.16 -11.25 6.36
CA THR A 599 44.75 -11.10 7.76
C THR A 599 45.61 -12.00 8.63
N LEU A 600 45.58 -11.77 9.94
CA LEU A 600 46.26 -12.63 10.93
C LEU A 600 45.35 -13.77 11.42
N ARG A 601 44.11 -13.84 10.91
CA ARG A 601 43.11 -14.85 11.29
C ARG A 601 43.27 -16.10 10.45
N SER A 602 42.99 -17.27 11.02
CA SER A 602 42.92 -18.50 10.23
C SER A 602 41.72 -18.48 9.27
N ASN A 603 41.84 -19.20 8.15
CA ASN A 603 40.94 -19.13 7.00
C ASN A 603 40.12 -20.41 6.77
N ALA A 604 40.39 -21.49 7.51
CA ALA A 604 39.56 -22.70 7.64
C ALA A 604 40.23 -23.71 8.61
N TYR A 605 39.45 -24.64 9.16
CA TYR A 605 40.00 -25.96 9.53
C TYR A 605 40.06 -26.79 8.23
N PHE A 606 41.25 -26.97 7.67
CA PHE A 606 41.51 -28.06 6.73
C PHE A 606 42.02 -29.23 7.58
N THR A 607 41.14 -30.10 8.09
CA THR A 607 41.59 -31.33 8.75
C THR A 607 41.86 -32.42 7.75
#